data_AF-A0A8T3RGY3-F1
#
_entry.id   AF-A0A8T3RGY3-F1
#
_cell.length_a   1.000
_cell.length_b   1.000
_cell.length_c   1.000
_cell.angle_alpha   90.00
_cell.angle_beta   90.00
_cell.angle_gamma   90.00
#
_symmetry.space_group_name_H-M   'P 1'
#
loop_
_entity.id
_entity.type
_entity.pdbx_description
1 polymer ?
#
loop_
_entity_poly.entity_id
_entity_poly.type
_entity_poly.pdbx_seq_one_letter_code
_entity_poly.pdbx_strand_id
1 'polypeptide(L)'
;MDQTEVKGQTGNWEHALIRELALGAITEQRRARRWSILFRSVAVIYVLVLSAFYLSSQWEEGSLSSETHTALVDVDGVIGSDPQASADSVITGLRAAFKNDKTKAVIMRINSPGGSAVHAGYINDEMFRLRALHPNIPVYAV
;
A
#
# COMPACT_ATOMS: atom_id res chain seq x y z
N MET A 1 42.08 -7.21 73.67
CA MET A 1 41.06 -6.25 73.19
C MET A 1 41.48 -5.88 71.78
N ASP A 2 40.52 -5.72 70.87
CA ASP A 2 40.69 -5.33 69.45
C ASP A 2 40.62 -6.45 68.39
N GLN A 3 39.45 -7.09 68.25
CA GLN A 3 39.07 -7.90 67.09
C GLN A 3 37.67 -7.50 66.54
N THR A 4 37.07 -6.44 67.08
CA THR A 4 35.71 -6.01 66.73
C THR A 4 35.67 -4.77 65.83
N GLU A 5 36.75 -3.98 65.73
CA GLU A 5 36.80 -2.80 64.86
C GLU A 5 37.02 -3.14 63.38
N VAL A 6 37.82 -4.17 63.06
CA VAL A 6 38.16 -4.52 61.67
C VAL A 6 36.93 -5.02 60.89
N LYS A 7 36.00 -5.72 61.54
CA LYS A 7 34.77 -6.26 60.91
C LYS A 7 33.75 -5.17 60.54
N GLY A 8 33.76 -4.04 61.24
CA GLY A 8 32.86 -2.91 61.01
C GLY A 8 33.22 -2.09 59.77
N GLN A 9 34.52 -1.98 59.45
CA GLN A 9 34.96 -1.31 58.22
C GLN A 9 34.75 -2.19 56.98
N THR A 10 34.89 -3.52 57.09
CA THR A 10 34.77 -4.43 55.94
C THR A 10 33.34 -4.55 55.40
N GLY A 11 32.32 -4.61 56.27
CA GLY A 11 30.93 -4.67 55.82
C GLY A 11 30.47 -3.39 55.09
N ASN A 12 30.95 -2.22 55.53
CA ASN A 12 30.53 -0.94 54.97
C ASN A 12 31.01 -0.72 53.52
N TRP A 13 32.23 -1.16 53.16
CA TRP A 13 32.72 -1.01 51.79
C TRP A 13 32.09 -2.03 50.84
N GLU A 14 31.81 -3.26 51.30
CA GLU A 14 31.11 -4.28 50.51
C GLU A 14 29.68 -3.83 50.16
N HIS A 15 28.96 -3.29 51.15
CA HIS A 15 27.64 -2.71 50.93
C HIS A 15 27.68 -1.49 50.01
N ALA A 16 28.72 -0.65 50.10
CA ALA A 16 28.91 0.49 49.21
C ALA A 16 29.21 0.05 47.77
N LEU A 17 30.05 -0.96 47.56
CA LEU A 17 30.41 -1.49 46.24
C LEU A 17 29.22 -2.17 45.56
N ILE A 18 28.46 -2.98 46.32
CA ILE A 18 27.24 -3.62 45.81
C ILE A 18 26.20 -2.55 45.44
N ARG A 19 26.09 -1.48 46.24
CA ARG A 19 25.19 -0.36 45.95
C ARG A 19 25.61 0.40 44.71
N GLU A 20 26.90 0.67 44.52
CA GLU A 20 27.40 1.33 43.30
C GLU A 20 27.20 0.47 42.05
N LEU A 21 27.49 -0.83 42.12
CA LEU A 21 27.27 -1.76 41.01
C LEU A 21 25.78 -1.90 40.69
N ALA A 22 24.91 -1.97 41.70
CA ALA A 22 23.47 -2.02 41.52
C ALA A 22 22.92 -0.72 40.91
N LEU A 23 23.42 0.44 41.34
CA LEU A 23 23.03 1.73 40.78
C LEU A 23 23.58 1.93 39.35
N GLY A 24 24.82 1.49 39.09
CA GLY A 24 25.44 1.51 37.77
C GLY A 24 24.67 0.65 36.76
N ALA A 25 24.26 -0.56 37.15
CA ALA A 25 23.45 -1.45 36.30
C ALA A 25 22.10 -0.84 35.89
N ILE A 26 21.46 -0.06 36.78
CA ILE A 26 20.19 0.63 36.49
C ILE A 26 20.39 1.72 35.42
N THR A 27 21.53 2.41 35.41
CA THR A 27 21.81 3.43 34.39
C THR A 27 22.01 2.83 33.00
N GLU A 28 22.71 1.69 32.91
CA GLU A 28 22.92 0.94 31.67
C GLU A 28 21.59 0.41 31.12
N GLN A 29 20.74 -0.14 31.99
CA GLN A 29 19.44 -0.68 31.60
C GLN A 29 18.48 0.41 31.08
N ARG A 30 18.52 1.62 31.65
CA ARG A 30 17.73 2.76 31.15
C ARG A 30 18.19 3.21 29.77
N ARG A 31 19.51 3.23 29.53
CA ARG A 31 20.09 3.61 28.25
C ARG A 31 19.77 2.57 27.18
N ALA A 32 19.92 1.28 27.50
CA ALA A 32 19.55 0.17 26.63
C ALA A 32 18.05 0.18 26.26
N ARG A 33 17.16 0.50 27.22
CA ARG A 33 15.71 0.63 26.95
C ARG A 33 15.41 1.75 25.96
N ARG A 34 16.00 2.94 26.15
CA ARG A 34 15.80 4.09 25.25
C ARG A 34 16.35 3.81 23.86
N TRP A 35 17.51 3.18 23.77
CA TRP A 35 18.12 2.78 22.49
C TRP A 35 17.29 1.73 21.76
N SER A 36 16.72 0.76 22.47
CA SER A 36 15.81 -0.23 21.86
C SER A 36 14.53 0.44 21.31
N ILE A 37 13.99 1.45 21.99
CA ILE A 37 12.82 2.21 21.51
C ILE A 37 13.17 3.00 20.24
N LEU A 38 14.30 3.71 20.21
CA LEU A 38 14.75 4.44 19.02
C LEU A 38 14.97 3.52 17.82
N PHE A 39 15.60 2.36 18.03
CA PHE A 39 15.83 1.42 16.94
C PHE A 39 14.52 0.83 16.41
N ARG A 40 13.57 0.52 17.30
CA ARG A 40 12.22 0.08 16.93
C ARG A 40 11.44 1.17 16.20
N SER A 41 11.54 2.44 16.60
CA SER A 41 10.85 3.53 15.91
C SER A 41 11.40 3.77 14.51
N VAL A 42 12.72 3.69 14.32
CA VAL A 42 13.34 3.75 12.99
C VAL A 42 12.89 2.58 12.12
N ALA A 43 12.82 1.36 12.66
CA ALA A 43 12.32 0.20 11.93
C ALA A 43 10.85 0.36 11.50
N VAL A 44 9.99 0.87 12.39
CA VAL A 44 8.58 1.15 12.06
C VAL A 44 8.47 2.23 10.99
N ILE A 45 9.23 3.33 11.10
CA ILE A 45 9.25 4.39 10.09
C ILE A 45 9.73 3.86 8.74
N TYR A 46 10.78 3.03 8.72
CA TYR A 46 11.30 2.42 7.51
C TYR A 46 10.26 1.54 6.81
N VAL A 47 9.55 0.70 7.56
CA VAL A 47 8.45 -0.12 7.03
C VAL A 47 7.31 0.77 6.52
N LEU A 48 6.94 1.83 7.25
CA LEU A 48 5.91 2.76 6.82
C LEU A 48 6.28 3.46 5.50
N VAL A 49 7.53 3.93 5.35
CA VAL A 49 8.01 4.57 4.12
C VAL A 49 8.00 3.58 2.95
N LEU A 50 8.50 2.36 3.14
CA LEU A 50 8.44 1.32 2.11
C LEU A 50 7.00 1.01 1.73
N SER A 51 6.11 0.84 2.71
CA SER A 51 4.71 0.53 2.46
C SER A 51 3.99 1.67 1.74
N ALA A 52 4.29 2.93 2.08
CA ALA A 52 3.75 4.10 1.41
C ALA A 52 4.24 4.19 -0.04
N PHE A 53 5.51 3.87 -0.30
CA PHE A 53 6.07 3.83 -1.65
C PHE A 53 5.40 2.73 -2.51
N TYR A 54 5.29 1.52 -1.98
CA TYR A 54 4.59 0.40 -2.63
C TYR A 54 3.11 0.69 -2.89
N LEU A 55 2.44 1.38 -1.97
CA LEU A 55 1.06 1.79 -2.16
C LEU A 55 0.97 2.91 -3.20
N SER A 56 1.87 3.91 -3.17
CA SER A 56 1.86 5.00 -4.15
C SER A 56 2.06 4.53 -5.58
N SER A 57 2.90 3.51 -5.82
CA SER A 57 3.07 2.94 -7.16
C SER A 57 1.82 2.21 -7.66
N GLN A 58 1.04 1.59 -6.76
CA GLN A 58 -0.27 1.02 -7.12
C GLN A 58 -1.35 2.10 -7.34
N TRP A 59 -1.20 3.28 -6.76
CA TRP A 59 -2.11 4.40 -6.95
C TRP A 59 -1.77 5.24 -8.18
N GLU A 60 -0.53 5.19 -8.67
CA GLU A 60 -0.12 5.87 -9.91
C GLU A 60 -0.82 5.28 -11.16
N GLU A 61 -1.20 4.00 -11.17
CA GLU A 61 -2.08 3.43 -12.21
C GLU A 61 -3.50 4.04 -12.18
N GLY A 62 -3.92 4.65 -11.06
CA GLY A 62 -5.22 5.31 -10.89
C GLY A 62 -5.16 6.84 -10.77
N SER A 63 -3.98 7.44 -10.75
CA SER A 63 -3.76 8.88 -10.67
C SER A 63 -3.79 9.48 -12.07
N LEU A 64 -5.00 9.46 -12.63
CA LEU A 64 -5.37 10.16 -13.86
C LEU A 64 -4.85 11.59 -13.78
N SER A 65 -3.95 11.91 -14.70
CA SER A 65 -3.34 13.22 -14.88
C SER A 65 -4.42 14.32 -14.85
N SER A 66 -4.10 15.45 -14.21
CA SER A 66 -4.95 16.66 -14.16
C SER A 66 -5.32 17.20 -15.55
N GLU A 67 -4.64 16.73 -16.59
CA GLU A 67 -4.88 17.08 -17.98
C GLU A 67 -6.05 16.31 -18.60
N THR A 68 -6.62 16.94 -19.61
CA THR A 68 -7.69 16.34 -20.40
C THR A 68 -7.12 15.20 -21.23
N HIS A 69 -7.72 14.02 -21.17
CA HIS A 69 -7.21 12.83 -21.85
C HIS A 69 -8.30 12.02 -22.55
N THR A 70 -7.89 11.13 -23.44
CA THR A 70 -8.73 10.08 -24.02
C THR A 70 -8.48 8.79 -23.26
N ALA A 71 -9.52 8.17 -22.74
CA ALA A 71 -9.39 6.89 -22.04
C ALA A 71 -9.29 5.76 -23.08
N LEU A 72 -8.33 4.87 -22.89
CA LEU A 72 -8.14 3.69 -23.71
C LEU A 72 -8.49 2.46 -22.88
N VAL A 73 -9.40 1.62 -23.38
CA VAL A 73 -9.79 0.34 -22.78
C VAL A 73 -9.41 -0.77 -23.74
N ASP A 74 -8.57 -1.69 -23.27
CA ASP A 74 -8.09 -2.81 -24.06
C ASP A 74 -8.92 -4.06 -23.80
N VAL A 75 -9.27 -4.74 -24.89
CA VAL A 75 -9.88 -6.07 -24.88
C VAL A 75 -8.96 -6.97 -25.70
N ASP A 76 -7.97 -7.58 -25.05
CA ASP A 76 -7.00 -8.47 -25.68
C ASP A 76 -7.22 -9.92 -25.22
N GLY A 77 -7.33 -10.84 -26.18
CA GLY A 77 -7.52 -12.26 -25.90
C GLY A 77 -8.98 -12.70 -25.87
N VAL A 78 -9.22 -13.92 -25.38
CA VAL A 78 -10.54 -14.57 -25.46
C VAL A 78 -11.47 -14.00 -24.39
N ILE A 79 -12.62 -13.44 -24.82
CA ILE A 79 -13.59 -12.83 -23.91
C ILE A 79 -14.16 -13.88 -22.95
N GLY A 80 -13.75 -13.80 -21.70
CA GLY A 80 -14.23 -14.60 -20.58
C GLY A 80 -13.21 -15.56 -19.98
N SER A 81 -12.59 -16.44 -20.78
CA SER A 81 -11.57 -17.34 -20.24
C SER A 81 -10.25 -16.63 -19.95
N ASP A 82 -9.97 -15.51 -20.63
CA ASP A 82 -8.84 -14.65 -20.33
C ASP A 82 -9.21 -13.68 -19.18
N PRO A 83 -8.42 -13.60 -18.09
CA PRO A 83 -8.64 -12.64 -17.02
C PRO A 83 -8.68 -11.18 -17.50
N GLN A 84 -7.86 -10.81 -18.48
CA GLN A 84 -7.75 -9.44 -18.98
C GLN A 84 -8.95 -9.06 -19.88
N ALA A 85 -9.40 -9.98 -20.74
CA ALA A 85 -10.63 -9.83 -21.53
C ALA A 85 -11.89 -10.35 -20.82
N SER A 86 -11.87 -10.54 -19.49
CA SER A 86 -13.07 -10.93 -18.75
C SER A 86 -14.06 -9.75 -18.66
N ALA A 87 -15.35 -10.08 -18.54
CA ALA A 87 -16.40 -9.06 -18.47
C ALA A 87 -16.17 -8.10 -17.30
N ASP A 88 -15.81 -8.62 -16.13
CA ASP A 88 -15.58 -7.81 -14.93
C ASP A 88 -14.40 -6.83 -15.12
N SER A 89 -13.28 -7.30 -15.71
CA SER A 89 -12.12 -6.45 -15.98
C SER A 89 -12.47 -5.32 -16.96
N VAL A 90 -13.08 -5.65 -18.10
CA VAL A 90 -13.43 -4.68 -19.15
C VAL A 90 -14.48 -3.68 -18.63
N ILE A 91 -15.51 -4.15 -17.93
CA ILE A 91 -16.55 -3.30 -17.33
C ILE A 91 -15.94 -2.36 -16.29
N THR A 92 -15.01 -2.85 -15.47
CA THR A 92 -14.31 -2.02 -14.48
C THR A 92 -13.51 -0.91 -15.16
N GLY A 93 -12.77 -1.24 -16.22
CA GLY A 93 -12.05 -0.27 -17.04
C GLY A 93 -12.97 0.77 -17.69
N LEU A 94 -14.09 0.33 -18.27
CA LEU A 94 -15.10 1.23 -18.82
C LEU A 94 -15.67 2.17 -17.76
N ARG A 95 -16.07 1.66 -16.59
CA ARG A 95 -16.58 2.49 -15.49
C ARG A 95 -15.55 3.53 -15.04
N ALA A 96 -14.29 3.13 -14.92
CA ALA A 96 -13.20 4.05 -14.57
C ALA A 96 -13.03 5.16 -15.62
N ALA A 97 -13.06 4.79 -16.91
CA ALA A 97 -12.95 5.72 -18.03
C ALA A 97 -14.08 6.77 -18.02
N PHE A 98 -15.33 6.36 -17.79
CA PHE A 98 -16.49 7.25 -17.77
C PHE A 98 -16.64 8.06 -16.47
N LYS A 99 -16.12 7.57 -15.35
CA LYS A 99 -16.17 8.27 -14.06
C LYS A 99 -15.24 9.49 -14.01
N ASN A 100 -14.21 9.55 -14.85
CA ASN A 100 -13.30 10.68 -14.88
C ASN A 100 -13.86 11.84 -15.70
N ASP A 101 -14.12 12.98 -15.06
CA ASP A 101 -14.61 14.21 -15.68
C ASP A 101 -13.64 14.80 -16.73
N LYS A 102 -12.37 14.38 -16.72
CA LYS A 102 -11.34 14.78 -17.70
C LYS A 102 -11.32 13.90 -18.96
N THR A 103 -12.12 12.84 -19.02
CA THR A 103 -12.24 11.99 -20.21
C THR A 103 -13.02 12.70 -21.31
N LYS A 104 -12.37 12.93 -22.45
CA LYS A 104 -13.04 13.51 -23.64
C LYS A 104 -13.65 12.47 -24.56
N ALA A 105 -13.09 11.28 -24.59
CA ALA A 105 -13.55 10.17 -25.39
C ALA A 105 -13.04 8.87 -24.77
N VAL A 106 -13.74 7.77 -25.08
CA VAL A 106 -13.29 6.41 -24.76
C VAL A 106 -12.99 5.69 -26.07
N ILE A 107 -11.80 5.12 -26.18
CA ILE A 107 -11.42 4.23 -27.27
C ILE A 107 -11.36 2.82 -26.70
N MET A 108 -12.13 1.91 -27.27
CA MET A 108 -12.07 0.49 -26.98
C MET A 108 -11.25 -0.19 -28.07
N ARG A 109 -10.05 -0.64 -27.74
CA ARG A 109 -9.21 -1.41 -28.67
C ARG A 109 -9.51 -2.88 -28.49
N ILE A 110 -10.08 -3.50 -29.52
CA ILE A 110 -10.57 -4.88 -29.44
C ILE A 110 -9.65 -5.78 -30.29
N ASN A 111 -8.75 -6.47 -29.60
CA ASN A 111 -7.91 -7.53 -30.17
C ASN A 111 -8.35 -8.89 -29.62
N SER A 112 -9.58 -9.29 -29.96
CA SER A 112 -10.17 -10.52 -29.44
C SER A 112 -10.66 -11.45 -30.57
N PRO A 113 -10.39 -12.76 -30.50
CA PRO A 113 -11.00 -13.74 -31.42
C PRO A 113 -12.48 -14.03 -31.07
N GLY A 114 -13.04 -13.38 -30.05
CA GLY A 114 -14.37 -13.65 -29.50
C GLY A 114 -14.30 -14.40 -28.17
N GLY A 115 -15.36 -15.14 -27.82
CA GLY A 115 -15.41 -15.91 -26.59
C GLY A 115 -16.84 -16.19 -26.10
N SER A 116 -17.06 -16.06 -24.80
CA SER A 116 -18.36 -16.29 -24.17
C SER A 116 -19.38 -15.23 -24.58
N ALA A 117 -20.49 -15.67 -25.20
CA ALA A 117 -21.58 -14.79 -25.60
C ALA A 117 -22.19 -14.03 -24.40
N VAL A 118 -22.21 -14.67 -23.22
CA VAL A 118 -22.73 -14.07 -21.98
C VAL A 118 -21.82 -12.93 -21.52
N HIS A 119 -20.51 -13.13 -21.55
CA HIS A 119 -19.54 -12.10 -21.14
C HIS A 119 -19.55 -10.92 -22.11
N ALA A 120 -19.59 -11.20 -23.42
CA ALA A 120 -19.73 -10.16 -24.44
C ALA A 120 -21.05 -9.38 -24.27
N GLY A 121 -22.14 -10.06 -23.93
CA GLY A 121 -23.43 -9.44 -23.59
C GLY A 121 -23.32 -8.47 -22.43
N TYR A 122 -22.70 -8.88 -21.32
CA TYR A 122 -22.49 -7.99 -20.17
C TYR A 122 -21.67 -6.74 -20.52
N ILE A 123 -20.60 -6.89 -21.31
CA ILE A 123 -19.80 -5.74 -21.78
C ILE A 123 -20.65 -4.81 -22.65
N ASN A 124 -21.46 -5.38 -23.56
CA ASN A 124 -22.29 -4.62 -24.49
C ASN A 124 -23.37 -3.81 -23.76
N ASP A 125 -24.11 -4.46 -22.86
CA ASP A 125 -25.16 -3.84 -22.06
C ASP A 125 -24.60 -2.69 -21.21
N GLU A 126 -23.44 -2.92 -20.59
CA GLU A 126 -22.78 -1.91 -19.76
C GLU A 126 -22.27 -0.73 -20.59
N MET A 127 -21.68 -0.98 -21.77
CA MET A 127 -21.27 0.07 -22.69
C MET A 127 -22.47 0.95 -23.08
N PHE A 128 -23.61 0.35 -23.45
CA PHE A 128 -24.81 1.10 -23.78
C PHE A 128 -25.36 1.90 -22.60
N ARG A 129 -25.36 1.31 -21.40
CA ARG A 129 -25.76 1.98 -20.16
C ARG A 129 -24.87 3.19 -19.86
N LEU A 130 -23.55 3.05 -19.98
CA LEU A 130 -22.58 4.13 -19.73
C LEU A 130 -22.70 5.24 -20.79
N ARG A 131 -22.91 4.89 -22.07
CA ARG A 131 -23.18 5.88 -23.13
C ARG A 131 -24.46 6.68 -22.87
N ALA A 132 -25.50 6.04 -22.35
CA ALA A 132 -26.75 6.72 -21.98
C ALA A 132 -26.57 7.66 -20.77
N LEU A 133 -25.77 7.26 -19.78
CA LEU A 133 -25.47 8.07 -18.60
C LEU A 133 -24.51 9.23 -18.89
N HIS A 134 -23.60 9.06 -19.84
CA HIS A 134 -22.55 10.03 -20.19
C HIS A 134 -22.60 10.41 -21.68
N PRO A 135 -23.68 11.07 -22.15
CA PRO A 135 -23.88 11.38 -23.57
C PRO A 135 -22.81 12.30 -24.17
N ASN A 136 -22.07 13.03 -23.33
CA ASN A 136 -21.01 13.95 -23.75
C ASN A 136 -19.67 13.26 -24.01
N ILE A 137 -19.52 11.98 -23.68
CA ILE A 137 -18.28 11.21 -23.86
C ILE A 137 -18.51 10.21 -25.00
N PRO A 138 -18.04 10.49 -26.23
CA PRO A 138 -18.14 9.55 -27.34
C PRO A 138 -17.29 8.30 -27.10
N VAL A 139 -17.78 7.16 -27.61
CA VAL A 139 -17.09 5.87 -27.57
C VAL A 139 -16.79 5.42 -28.99
N TYR A 140 -15.54 5.03 -29.22
CA TYR A 140 -15.09 4.45 -30.48
C TYR A 140 -14.52 3.05 -30.22
N ALA A 141 -14.82 2.09 -31.08
CA ALA A 141 -14.21 0.76 -31.04
C ALA A 141 -13.32 0.59 -32.28
N VAL A 142 -12.10 0.08 -32.09
CA VAL A 142 -11.07 -0.07 -33.12
C VAL A 142 -10.36 -1.41 -33.03
#